data_AF-A0A357MLU4-F1
#
_entry.id   AF-A0A357MLU4-F1
#
_cell.length_a   1.000
_cell.length_b   1.000
_cell.length_c   1.000
_cell.angle_alpha   90.00
_cell.angle_beta   90.00
_cell.angle_gamma   90.00
#
_symmetry.space_group_name_H-M   'P 1'
#
loop_
_entity.id
_entity.type
_entity.pdbx_description
1 polymer ?
#
loop_
_entity_poly.entity_id
_entity_poly.type
_entity_poly.pdbx_seq_one_letter_code
_entity_poly.pdbx_strand_id
1 'polypeptide(L)'
;MSDMTFTPRVFSGIQPSGNLHLGNYLGALKRFVDMQDEGSFETVYCMVDLHAITVWQDPADLQRATRELCAGFIAAGIDPEKSILINQSQVPEHAQLAWVFNCVARMGWMQRMTQWKDKAGKNAQNASLGLFAYPSLMAADILVYHATHVPVGDDQK
;
A
#
# COMPACT_ATOMS: atom_id res chain seq x y z
N MET A 1 30.54 5.20 12.97
CA MET A 1 29.11 4.83 12.86
C MET A 1 29.10 3.35 12.54
N SER A 2 28.46 2.51 13.35
CA SER A 2 28.31 1.08 13.02
C SER A 2 27.50 0.98 11.73
N ASP A 3 27.97 0.21 10.75
CA ASP A 3 27.15 -0.16 9.59
C ASP A 3 25.89 -0.87 10.10
N MET A 4 24.76 -0.18 10.06
CA MET A 4 23.47 -0.78 10.40
C MET A 4 23.03 -1.61 9.19
N THR A 5 23.14 -2.93 9.31
CA THR A 5 22.52 -3.85 8.36
C THR A 5 21.04 -4.00 8.68
N PHE A 6 20.18 -3.43 7.83
CA PHE A 6 18.73 -3.61 7.95
C PHE A 6 18.35 -5.02 7.50
N THR A 7 17.40 -5.64 8.21
CA THR A 7 16.77 -6.88 7.76
C THR A 7 16.16 -6.66 6.37
N PRO A 8 16.47 -7.50 5.37
CA PRO A 8 15.81 -7.45 4.08
C PRO A 8 14.31 -7.66 4.25
N ARG A 9 13.51 -6.64 3.94
CA ARG A 9 12.06 -6.66 4.11
C ARG A 9 11.35 -6.04 2.92
N VAL A 10 10.37 -6.76 2.41
CA VAL A 10 9.53 -6.35 1.30
C VAL A 10 8.20 -5.88 1.86
N PHE A 11 7.76 -4.69 1.44
CA PHE A 11 6.41 -4.20 1.70
C PHE A 11 5.68 -3.99 0.38
N SER A 12 4.48 -4.55 0.25
CA SER A 12 3.60 -4.30 -0.89
C SER A 12 2.19 -3.95 -0.41
N GLY A 13 1.71 -2.77 -0.81
CA GLY A 13 0.35 -2.32 -0.57
C GLY A 13 -0.54 -2.60 -1.79
N ILE A 14 -1.72 -3.19 -1.56
CA ILE A 14 -2.67 -3.54 -2.62
C ILE A 14 -4.04 -2.96 -2.29
N GLN A 15 -4.57 -2.17 -3.22
CA GLN A 15 -5.86 -1.52 -3.04
C GLN A 15 -7.00 -2.55 -3.20
N PRO A 16 -7.95 -2.61 -2.26
CA PRO A 16 -9.14 -3.44 -2.39
C PRO A 16 -10.08 -2.85 -3.47
N SER A 17 -9.92 -3.32 -4.70
CA SER A 17 -10.71 -2.88 -5.87
C SER A 17 -11.84 -3.84 -6.27
N GLY A 18 -11.92 -5.00 -5.62
CA GLY A 18 -12.99 -6.00 -5.84
C GLY A 18 -12.81 -6.88 -7.09
N ASN A 19 -11.74 -6.73 -7.87
CA ASN A 19 -11.52 -7.49 -9.11
C ASN A 19 -10.09 -8.05 -9.21
N LEU A 20 -9.76 -9.02 -8.36
CA LEU A 20 -8.52 -9.78 -8.53
C LEU A 20 -8.65 -10.64 -9.79
N HIS A 21 -7.90 -10.31 -10.84
CA HIS A 21 -7.94 -11.03 -12.12
C HIS A 21 -6.62 -11.70 -12.46
N LEU A 22 -6.61 -12.53 -13.51
CA LEU A 22 -5.43 -13.32 -13.92
C LEU A 22 -4.17 -12.48 -14.11
N GLY A 23 -4.31 -11.25 -14.63
CA GLY A 23 -3.20 -10.29 -14.73
C GLY A 23 -2.55 -9.94 -13.37
N ASN A 24 -3.32 -9.76 -12.29
CA ASN A 24 -2.74 -9.52 -10.96
C ASN A 24 -2.00 -10.76 -10.46
N TYR A 25 -2.59 -11.94 -10.70
CA TYR A 25 -2.00 -13.21 -10.30
C TYR A 25 -0.64 -13.46 -10.96
N LEU A 26 -0.58 -13.35 -12.29
CA LEU A 26 0.65 -13.58 -13.07
C LEU A 26 1.67 -12.45 -12.90
N GLY A 27 1.21 -11.22 -12.69
CA GLY A 27 2.07 -10.04 -12.58
C GLY A 27 2.73 -9.89 -11.21
N ALA A 28 2.02 -10.22 -10.12
CA ALA A 28 2.48 -9.94 -8.77
C ALA A 28 2.33 -11.15 -7.82
N LEU A 29 1.13 -11.71 -7.65
CA LEU A 29 0.88 -12.68 -6.56
C LEU A 29 1.75 -13.93 -6.69
N LYS A 30 1.95 -14.48 -7.90
CA LYS A 30 2.83 -15.63 -8.06
C LYS A 30 4.26 -15.34 -7.57
N ARG A 31 4.79 -14.15 -7.88
CA ARG A 31 6.13 -13.73 -7.44
C ARG A 31 6.20 -13.52 -5.93
N PHE A 32 5.11 -13.06 -5.32
CA PHE A 32 5.01 -12.92 -3.87
C PHE A 32 5.04 -14.29 -3.18
N VAL A 33 4.36 -15.28 -3.74
CA VAL A 33 4.41 -16.65 -3.25
C VAL A 33 5.83 -17.21 -3.35
N ASP A 34 6.47 -17.08 -4.52
CA ASP A 34 7.84 -17.54 -4.71
C ASP A 34 8.80 -16.87 -3.71
N MET A 35 8.65 -15.55 -3.49
CA MET A 35 9.49 -14.76 -2.59
C MET A 35 9.35 -15.15 -1.11
N GLN A 36 8.15 -15.50 -0.65
CA GLN A 36 7.97 -15.99 0.72
C GLN A 36 8.68 -17.35 0.92
N ASP A 37 8.64 -18.21 -0.11
CA ASP A 37 9.17 -19.58 -0.04
C ASP A 37 10.69 -19.61 -0.15
N GLU A 38 11.27 -18.64 -0.86
CA GLU A 38 12.72 -18.41 -0.86
C GLU A 38 13.25 -18.05 0.54
N GLY A 39 12.44 -17.38 1.36
CA GLY A 39 12.79 -17.02 2.75
C GLY A 39 13.94 -16.02 2.89
N SER A 40 14.35 -15.37 1.78
CA SER A 40 15.43 -14.38 1.75
C SER A 40 15.00 -13.00 2.25
N PHE A 41 13.69 -12.74 2.25
CA PHE A 41 13.07 -11.50 2.73
C PHE A 41 11.97 -11.80 3.73
N GLU A 42 11.85 -10.95 4.75
CA GLU A 42 10.57 -10.83 5.44
C GLU A 42 9.57 -10.10 4.54
N THR A 43 8.33 -10.58 4.48
CA THR A 43 7.33 -10.07 3.53
C THR A 43 6.10 -9.54 4.26
N VAL A 44 5.67 -8.34 3.87
CA VAL A 44 4.48 -7.66 4.40
C VAL A 44 3.57 -7.29 3.23
N TYR A 45 2.38 -7.88 3.20
CA TYR A 45 1.34 -7.61 2.22
C TYR A 45 0.17 -6.90 2.91
N CYS A 46 -0.10 -5.68 2.47
CA CYS A 46 -1.04 -4.78 3.13
C CYS A 46 -2.23 -4.46 2.23
N MET A 47 -3.44 -4.82 2.66
CA MET A 47 -4.68 -4.37 2.02
C MET A 47 -4.91 -2.91 2.43
N VAL A 48 -4.67 -1.99 1.49
CA VAL A 48 -4.63 -0.55 1.77
C VAL A 48 -6.01 0.13 1.71
N ASP A 49 -6.86 -0.22 2.67
CA ASP A 49 -8.23 0.31 2.78
C ASP A 49 -8.29 1.82 3.09
N LEU A 50 -7.29 2.39 3.79
CA LEU A 50 -7.20 3.85 4.00
C LEU A 50 -6.87 4.61 2.71
N HIS A 51 -6.07 4.03 1.81
CA HIS A 51 -5.85 4.61 0.48
C HIS A 51 -7.10 4.52 -0.40
N ALA A 52 -7.90 3.44 -0.25
CA ALA A 52 -9.10 3.25 -1.06
C ALA A 52 -10.15 4.35 -0.86
N ILE A 53 -10.28 4.87 0.36
CA ILE A 53 -11.24 5.92 0.72
C ILE A 53 -10.80 7.34 0.33
N THR A 54 -9.66 7.50 -0.34
CA THR A 54 -9.27 8.80 -0.94
C THR A 54 -10.24 9.24 -2.04
N VAL A 55 -10.98 8.28 -2.61
CA VAL A 55 -12.17 8.46 -3.44
C VAL A 55 -13.37 7.79 -2.76
N TRP A 56 -14.59 8.17 -3.12
CA TRP A 56 -15.80 7.59 -2.52
C TRP A 56 -15.86 6.07 -2.77
N GLN A 57 -16.28 5.34 -1.74
CA GLN A 57 -16.51 3.90 -1.77
C GLN A 57 -17.87 3.61 -1.13
N ASP A 58 -18.58 2.61 -1.63
CA ASP A 58 -19.68 2.03 -0.87
C ASP A 58 -19.10 1.24 0.34
N PRO A 59 -19.55 1.50 1.59
CA PRO A 59 -18.97 0.87 2.76
C PRO A 59 -19.07 -0.66 2.78
N ALA A 60 -20.18 -1.22 2.30
CA ALA A 60 -20.38 -2.67 2.28
C ALA A 60 -19.51 -3.32 1.21
N ASP A 61 -19.35 -2.67 0.06
CA ASP A 61 -18.49 -3.15 -1.03
C ASP A 61 -17.01 -3.08 -0.64
N LEU A 62 -16.55 -1.99 -0.01
CA LEU A 62 -15.16 -1.88 0.46
C LEU A 62 -14.83 -2.98 1.48
N GLN A 63 -15.71 -3.21 2.46
CA GLN A 63 -15.51 -4.26 3.45
C GLN A 63 -15.41 -5.64 2.79
N ARG A 64 -16.29 -5.92 1.81
CA ARG A 64 -16.28 -7.17 1.05
C ARG A 64 -14.99 -7.30 0.23
N ALA A 65 -14.62 -6.28 -0.53
CA ALA A 65 -13.44 -6.26 -1.38
C ALA A 65 -12.14 -6.46 -0.60
N THR A 66 -12.00 -5.85 0.59
CA THR A 66 -10.84 -6.07 1.47
C THR A 66 -10.71 -7.52 1.90
N ARG A 67 -11.83 -8.17 2.25
CA ARG A 67 -11.84 -9.59 2.64
C ARG A 67 -11.59 -10.52 1.46
N GLU A 68 -12.19 -10.25 0.31
CA GLU A 68 -11.99 -11.04 -0.91
C GLU A 68 -10.55 -10.94 -1.40
N LEU A 69 -9.94 -9.76 -1.34
CA LEU A 69 -8.53 -9.57 -1.68
C LEU A 69 -7.62 -10.40 -0.76
N CYS A 70 -7.84 -10.32 0.55
CA CYS A 70 -7.12 -11.13 1.54
C CYS A 70 -7.27 -12.64 1.26
N ALA A 71 -8.51 -13.11 1.06
CA ALA A 71 -8.80 -14.50 0.75
C ALA A 71 -8.14 -14.93 -0.57
N GLY A 72 -8.10 -14.07 -1.57
CA GLY A 72 -7.43 -14.31 -2.85
C GLY A 72 -5.91 -14.46 -2.71
N PHE A 73 -5.28 -13.68 -1.82
CA PHE A 73 -3.85 -13.83 -1.51
C PHE A 73 -3.56 -15.19 -0.86
N ILE A 74 -4.37 -15.58 0.13
CA ILE A 74 -4.24 -16.88 0.79
C ILE A 74 -4.47 -18.02 -0.20
N ALA A 75 -5.52 -17.94 -1.01
CA ALA A 75 -5.85 -18.95 -2.02
C ALA A 75 -4.78 -19.06 -3.12
N ALA A 76 -4.07 -17.97 -3.42
CA ALA A 76 -2.95 -17.97 -4.36
C ALA A 76 -1.69 -18.64 -3.81
N GLY A 77 -1.60 -18.87 -2.49
CA GLY A 77 -0.49 -19.55 -1.83
C GLY A 77 0.27 -18.70 -0.82
N ILE A 78 -0.17 -17.48 -0.51
CA ILE A 78 0.42 -16.71 0.59
C ILE A 78 0.03 -17.37 1.91
N ASP A 79 1.04 -17.74 2.69
CA ASP A 79 0.91 -18.39 3.98
C ASP A 79 1.09 -17.33 5.10
N PRO A 80 0.04 -17.02 5.89
CA PRO A 80 0.13 -16.06 6.99
C PRO A 80 1.15 -16.43 8.09
N GLU A 81 1.62 -17.68 8.14
CA GLU A 81 2.68 -18.10 9.07
C GLU A 81 4.08 -17.76 8.54
N LYS A 82 4.22 -17.47 7.23
CA LYS A 82 5.49 -17.07 6.59
C LYS A 82 5.54 -15.59 6.24
N SER A 83 4.41 -15.02 5.86
CA SER A 83 4.25 -13.63 5.43
C SER A 83 3.25 -12.89 6.31
N ILE A 84 3.51 -11.63 6.59
CA ILE A 84 2.55 -10.77 7.30
C ILE A 84 1.48 -10.31 6.31
N LEU A 85 0.24 -10.70 6.53
CA LEU A 85 -0.92 -10.26 5.74
C LEU A 85 -1.83 -9.40 6.63
N ILE A 86 -1.96 -8.11 6.29
CA ILE A 86 -2.63 -7.12 7.15
C ILE A 86 -3.65 -6.26 6.41
N ASN A 87 -4.65 -5.79 7.16
CA ASN A 87 -5.52 -4.71 6.72
C ASN A 87 -5.02 -3.37 7.29
N GLN A 88 -4.78 -2.38 6.44
CA GLN A 88 -4.08 -1.14 6.81
C GLN A 88 -4.75 -0.39 7.97
N SER A 89 -6.07 -0.21 7.94
CA SER A 89 -6.82 0.48 9.00
C SER A 89 -6.76 -0.20 10.38
N GLN A 90 -6.34 -1.47 10.45
CA GLN A 90 -6.23 -2.21 11.70
C GLN A 90 -4.90 -1.99 12.42
N VAL A 91 -3.97 -1.25 11.80
CA VAL A 91 -2.66 -0.91 12.37
C VAL A 91 -2.58 0.62 12.50
N PRO A 92 -2.89 1.21 13.67
CA PRO A 92 -3.04 2.66 13.84
C PRO A 92 -1.75 3.44 13.56
N GLU A 93 -0.59 2.80 13.67
CA GLU A 93 0.74 3.37 13.45
C GLU A 93 0.88 3.96 12.03
N HIS A 94 0.18 3.40 11.04
CA HIS A 94 0.16 3.94 9.67
C HIS A 94 -0.34 5.39 9.65
N ALA A 95 -1.50 5.64 10.27
CA ALA A 95 -2.09 6.97 10.31
C ALA A 95 -1.31 7.91 11.24
N GLN A 96 -0.79 7.40 12.35
CA GLN A 96 0.02 8.18 13.30
C GLN A 96 1.32 8.67 12.66
N LEU A 97 2.06 7.79 11.97
CA LEU A 97 3.30 8.16 11.30
C LEU A 97 3.02 9.06 10.07
N ALA A 98 1.94 8.82 9.34
CA ALA A 98 1.51 9.70 8.25
C ALA A 98 1.27 11.13 8.73
N TRP A 99 0.70 11.31 9.92
CA TRP A 99 0.55 12.65 10.52
C TRP A 99 1.90 13.32 10.77
N VAL A 100 2.86 12.61 11.34
CA VAL A 100 4.22 13.12 11.53
C VAL A 100 4.86 13.52 10.19
N PHE A 101 4.69 12.68 9.16
CA PHE A 101 5.22 12.97 7.81
C PHE A 101 4.55 14.16 7.14
N ASN A 102 3.26 14.40 7.40
CA ASN A 102 2.57 15.61 6.92
C ASN A 102 3.18 16.90 7.49
N CYS A 103 3.84 16.86 8.66
CA CYS A 103 4.55 18.01 9.23
C CYS A 103 5.89 18.30 8.54
N VAL A 104 6.41 17.35 7.74
CA VAL A 104 7.69 17.47 7.03
C VAL A 104 7.47 17.68 5.53
N ALA A 105 6.48 16.99 4.96
CA ALA A 105 6.16 17.05 3.55
C ALA A 105 5.66 18.45 3.15
N ARG A 106 6.15 18.96 2.02
CA ARG A 106 5.79 20.29 1.53
C ARG A 106 4.62 20.21 0.56
N MET A 107 3.68 21.14 0.67
CA MET A 107 2.54 21.28 -0.25
C MET A 107 3.00 21.27 -1.73
N GLY A 108 4.08 21.97 -2.06
CA GLY A 108 4.60 22.01 -3.42
C GLY A 108 5.12 20.67 -3.95
N TRP A 109 5.54 19.73 -3.08
CA TRP A 109 5.93 18.38 -3.48
C TRP A 109 4.70 17.59 -3.95
N MET A 110 3.66 17.58 -3.13
CA MET A 110 2.40 16.89 -3.42
C MET A 110 1.71 17.44 -4.67
N GLN A 111 1.67 18.78 -4.86
CA GLN A 111 1.09 19.41 -6.04
C GLN A 111 1.76 19.01 -7.36
N ARG A 112 3.03 18.62 -7.33
CA ARG A 112 3.78 18.26 -8.54
C ARG A 112 3.58 16.81 -8.96
N MET A 113 3.08 15.96 -8.08
CA MET A 113 2.85 14.54 -8.38
C MET A 113 1.87 14.39 -9.55
N THR A 114 2.23 13.53 -10.50
CA THR A 114 1.45 13.30 -11.72
C THR A 114 0.08 12.74 -11.39
N GLN A 115 0.02 11.82 -10.42
CA GLN A 115 -1.21 11.18 -9.94
C GLN A 115 -2.19 12.21 -9.36
N TRP A 116 -1.68 13.24 -8.66
CA TRP A 116 -2.50 14.35 -8.19
C TRP A 116 -3.07 15.15 -9.37
N LYS A 117 -2.23 15.53 -10.34
CA LYS A 117 -2.67 16.32 -11.51
C LYS A 117 -3.71 15.58 -12.34
N ASP A 118 -3.53 14.27 -12.52
CA ASP A 118 -4.42 13.43 -13.31
C ASP A 118 -5.77 13.21 -12.60
N LYS A 119 -5.75 12.94 -11.29
CA LYS A 119 -6.97 12.63 -10.53
C LYS A 119 -7.74 13.88 -10.07
N ALA A 120 -7.05 14.96 -9.71
CA ALA A 120 -7.70 16.23 -9.33
C ALA A 120 -8.20 17.00 -10.57
N GLY A 121 -7.52 16.84 -11.71
CA GLY A 121 -7.90 17.42 -12.99
C GLY A 121 -8.12 18.93 -12.94
N LYS A 122 -9.11 19.41 -13.69
CA LYS A 122 -9.45 20.85 -13.78
C LYS A 122 -10.13 21.41 -12.52
N ASN A 123 -10.56 20.55 -11.59
CA ASN A 123 -11.39 20.96 -10.45
C ASN A 123 -10.76 20.56 -9.11
N ALA A 124 -9.48 20.93 -8.95
CA ALA A 124 -8.66 20.56 -7.80
C ALA A 124 -9.24 20.97 -6.43
N GLN A 125 -10.15 21.95 -6.38
CA GLN A 125 -10.83 22.36 -5.15
C GLN A 125 -11.87 21.34 -4.65
N ASN A 126 -12.37 20.47 -5.54
CA ASN A 126 -13.31 19.40 -5.18
C ASN A 126 -12.60 18.08 -4.83
N ALA A 127 -11.27 18.02 -5.01
CA ALA A 127 -10.50 16.85 -4.63
C ALA A 127 -10.35 16.78 -3.11
N SER A 128 -10.35 15.56 -2.57
CA SER A 128 -10.20 15.36 -1.13
C SER A 128 -8.77 15.70 -0.69
N LEU A 129 -8.62 16.18 0.55
CA LEU A 129 -7.30 16.34 1.16
C LEU A 129 -6.57 14.99 1.26
N GLY A 130 -7.31 13.89 1.43
CA GLY A 130 -6.77 12.53 1.39
C GLY A 130 -6.09 12.23 0.06
N LEU A 131 -6.72 12.55 -1.08
CA LEU A 131 -6.12 12.36 -2.41
C LEU A 131 -4.86 13.21 -2.63
N PHE A 132 -4.75 14.34 -1.94
CA PHE A 132 -3.55 15.18 -1.97
C PHE A 132 -2.43 14.63 -1.08
N ALA A 133 -2.77 14.12 0.09
CA ALA A 133 -1.83 13.74 1.14
C ALA A 133 -1.50 12.24 1.20
N TYR A 134 -2.18 11.39 0.42
CA TYR A 134 -1.92 9.94 0.41
C TYR A 134 -0.45 9.55 0.17
N PRO A 135 0.39 10.31 -0.56
CA PRO A 135 1.80 9.96 -0.69
C PRO A 135 2.56 9.98 0.65
N SER A 136 2.17 10.85 1.60
CA SER A 136 2.70 10.81 2.97
C SER A 136 2.27 9.54 3.70
N LEU A 137 1.02 9.09 3.51
CA LEU A 137 0.52 7.85 4.07
C LEU A 137 1.25 6.64 3.47
N MET A 138 1.49 6.64 2.15
CA MET A 138 2.28 5.60 1.49
C MET A 138 3.71 5.51 2.04
N ALA A 139 4.36 6.65 2.27
CA ALA A 139 5.66 6.69 2.92
C ALA A 139 5.59 6.11 4.35
N ALA A 140 4.53 6.43 5.11
CA ALA A 140 4.32 5.86 6.44
C ALA A 140 4.12 4.34 6.38
N ASP A 141 3.32 3.84 5.45
CA ASP A 141 3.07 2.41 5.28
C ASP A 141 4.37 1.61 5.10
N ILE A 142 5.30 2.15 4.31
CA ILE A 142 6.61 1.55 4.04
C ILE A 142 7.53 1.65 5.27
N LEU A 143 7.57 2.83 5.90
CA LEU A 143 8.55 3.14 6.93
C LEU A 143 8.18 2.62 8.32
N VAL A 144 6.91 2.37 8.63
CA VAL A 144 6.51 1.68 9.88
C VAL A 144 7.20 0.31 10.00
N TYR A 145 7.43 -0.38 8.87
CA TYR A 145 8.09 -1.69 8.86
C TYR A 145 9.57 -1.61 8.50
N HIS A 146 10.18 -0.43 8.33
CA HIS A 146 11.56 -0.31 7.83
C HIS A 146 11.79 -1.13 6.54
N ALA A 147 10.82 -1.16 5.62
CA ALA A 147 10.94 -1.95 4.42
C ALA A 147 12.13 -1.47 3.56
N THR A 148 12.91 -2.41 3.05
CA THR A 148 14.09 -2.14 2.21
C THR A 148 13.78 -2.28 0.72
N HIS A 149 12.70 -2.99 0.39
CA HIS A 149 12.26 -3.25 -0.98
C HIS A 149 10.76 -3.00 -1.11
N VAL A 150 10.36 -2.26 -2.14
CA VAL A 150 8.95 -1.94 -2.41
C VAL A 150 8.67 -2.19 -3.89
N PRO A 151 8.04 -3.32 -4.26
CA PRO A 151 7.66 -3.58 -5.63
C PRO A 151 6.50 -2.65 -6.01
N VAL A 152 6.78 -1.71 -6.90
CA VAL A 152 5.82 -0.70 -7.38
C VAL A 152 5.60 -0.83 -8.88
N GLY A 153 4.37 -0.55 -9.33
CA GLY A 153 4.08 -0.34 -10.75
C GLY A 153 4.79 0.91 -11.29
N ASP A 154 4.95 1.01 -12.62
CA ASP A 154 5.59 2.17 -13.24
C ASP A 154 4.85 3.50 -12.96
N ASP A 155 3.55 3.43 -12.67
CA ASP A 155 2.71 4.57 -12.30
C ASP A 155 2.92 5.04 -10.85
N GLN A 156 3.66 4.29 -10.03
CA GLN A 156 3.97 4.61 -8.63
C GLN A 156 5.47 4.86 -8.40
N LYS A 157 6.25 5.07 -9.47
CA LYS A 157 7.66 5.48 -9.42
C LYS A 157 7.83 6.99 -9.23
#